data_AF-A1ANM4-F1
#
_entry.id   AF-A1ANM4-F1
#
_cell.length_a   1.000
_cell.length_b   1.000
_cell.length_c   1.000
_cell.angle_alpha   90.00
_cell.angle_beta   90.00
_cell.angle_gamma   90.00
#
_symmetry.space_group_name_H-M   'P 1'
#
loop_
_entity.id
_entity.type
_entity.pdbx_description
1 polymer ?
#
loop_
_entity_poly.entity_id
_entity_poly.type
_entity_poly.pdbx_seq_one_letter_code
_entity_poly.pdbx_strand_id
1 'polypeptide(L)'
;MRQAAEKAGSWPEVRGGILDYLQTGRLPATGGAGKSRWPLPGIEVKVPASREKFGQDSFPNREMLIEIAILEQRYDDAVALFQELNKTRRWSWSIDEQLATAIAASHPDVALGIWKSIADRLIRQVKPKAYQEAARYLRHMRRVYGETGRLADWNALIVSLRLEHKAKRRLVEVLDGLVKAGDL
;
A
#
# COMPACT_ATOMS: atom_id res chain seq x y z
N MET A 1 4.86 -4.00 -21.14
CA MET A 1 4.39 -5.39 -21.29
C MET A 1 2.89 -5.49 -21.50
N ARG A 2 2.05 -4.96 -20.59
CA ARG A 2 0.57 -4.98 -20.71
C ARG A 2 0.03 -4.56 -22.08
N GLN A 3 0.38 -3.36 -22.56
CA GLN A 3 -0.08 -2.85 -23.86
C GLN A 3 0.26 -3.77 -25.05
N ALA A 4 1.41 -4.44 -25.01
CA ALA A 4 1.83 -5.36 -26.08
C ALA A 4 1.03 -6.68 -26.01
N ALA A 5 0.79 -7.21 -24.82
CA ALA A 5 -0.02 -8.41 -24.61
C ALA A 5 -1.50 -8.17 -24.92
N GLU A 6 -2.03 -6.98 -24.61
CA GLU A 6 -3.39 -6.56 -24.99
C GLU A 6 -3.53 -6.51 -26.52
N LYS A 7 -2.56 -5.90 -27.23
CA LYS A 7 -2.52 -5.91 -28.70
C LYS A 7 -2.45 -7.33 -29.29
N ALA A 8 -1.82 -8.26 -28.58
CA ALA A 8 -1.70 -9.66 -28.99
C ALA A 8 -2.90 -10.53 -28.55
N GLY A 9 -3.90 -9.98 -27.85
CA GLY A 9 -5.06 -10.72 -27.36
C GLY A 9 -4.75 -11.75 -26.27
N SER A 10 -3.56 -11.69 -25.68
CA SER A 10 -3.03 -12.71 -24.76
C SER A 10 -2.85 -12.21 -23.32
N TRP A 11 -3.36 -11.00 -23.04
CA TRP A 11 -3.26 -10.38 -21.72
C TRP A 11 -3.87 -11.23 -20.58
N PRO A 12 -5.04 -11.88 -20.71
CA PRO A 12 -5.60 -12.70 -19.64
C PRO A 12 -4.65 -13.84 -19.20
N GLU A 13 -4.03 -14.52 -20.16
CA GLU A 13 -3.12 -15.63 -19.93
C GLU A 13 -1.77 -15.16 -19.38
N VAL A 14 -1.22 -14.07 -19.93
CA VAL A 14 0.00 -13.44 -19.41
C VAL A 14 -0.21 -12.97 -17.97
N ARG A 15 -1.32 -12.28 -17.70
CA ARG A 15 -1.67 -11.80 -16.37
C ARG A 15 -1.83 -12.98 -15.39
N GLY A 16 -2.52 -14.04 -15.81
CA GLY A 16 -2.68 -15.25 -15.00
C GLY A 16 -1.34 -15.87 -14.62
N GLY A 17 -0.42 -15.99 -15.57
CA GLY A 17 0.93 -16.52 -15.29
C GLY A 17 1.77 -15.62 -14.38
N ILE A 18 1.65 -14.29 -14.50
CA ILE A 18 2.32 -13.34 -13.60
C ILE A 18 1.78 -13.48 -12.17
N LEU A 19 0.46 -13.54 -12.00
CA LEU A 19 -0.15 -13.67 -10.67
C LEU A 19 0.19 -15.02 -10.02
N ASP A 20 0.15 -16.12 -10.77
CA ASP A 20 0.52 -17.45 -10.28
C ASP A 20 1.99 -17.49 -9.83
N TYR A 21 2.89 -16.89 -10.60
CA TYR A 21 4.30 -16.76 -10.20
C TYR A 21 4.46 -15.92 -8.93
N LEU A 22 3.82 -14.75 -8.85
CA LEU A 22 3.91 -13.90 -7.64
C LEU A 22 3.28 -14.57 -6.41
N GLN A 23 2.33 -15.48 -6.60
CA GLN A 23 1.72 -16.25 -5.52
C GLN A 23 2.56 -17.45 -5.08
N THR A 24 3.17 -18.18 -6.01
CA THR A 24 3.74 -19.50 -5.75
C THR A 24 5.24 -19.62 -5.98
N GLY A 25 5.84 -18.66 -6.70
CA GLY A 25 7.21 -18.70 -7.19
C GLY A 25 7.44 -19.62 -8.38
N ARG A 26 6.40 -20.26 -8.92
CA ARG A 26 6.52 -21.18 -10.06
C ARG A 26 6.53 -20.41 -11.37
N LEU A 27 7.58 -20.58 -12.18
CA LEU A 27 7.65 -19.94 -13.48
C LEU A 27 6.57 -20.50 -14.42
N PRO A 28 5.86 -19.64 -15.16
CA PRO A 28 4.77 -20.06 -16.04
C PRO A 28 5.24 -20.94 -17.21
N ALA A 29 6.54 -20.92 -17.54
CA ALA A 29 7.13 -21.66 -18.66
C ALA A 29 7.82 -23.00 -18.28
N THR A 30 7.95 -23.35 -16.99
CA THR A 30 8.70 -24.55 -16.55
C THR A 30 7.84 -25.81 -16.36
N GLY A 31 6.56 -25.78 -16.72
CA GLY A 31 5.74 -26.99 -16.81
C GLY A 31 6.17 -27.82 -18.01
N GLY A 32 6.64 -29.05 -17.78
CA GLY A 32 7.07 -29.98 -18.83
C GLY A 32 6.02 -30.20 -19.93
N ALA A 33 6.47 -30.72 -21.07
CA ALA A 33 5.73 -31.00 -22.30
C ALA A 33 4.23 -31.34 -22.08
N GLY A 34 3.39 -30.31 -22.04
CA GLY A 34 1.99 -30.45 -21.64
C GLY A 34 1.34 -29.09 -21.36
N LYS A 35 0.88 -28.42 -22.41
CA LYS A 35 -0.02 -27.24 -22.39
C LYS A 35 0.27 -26.22 -21.27
N SER A 36 1.44 -25.58 -21.29
CA SER A 36 1.56 -24.32 -20.55
C SER A 36 0.55 -23.33 -21.13
N ARG A 37 -0.29 -22.75 -20.25
CA ARG A 37 -1.21 -21.66 -20.59
C ARG A 37 -0.47 -20.37 -20.94
N TRP A 38 0.85 -20.35 -20.85
CA TRP A 38 1.68 -19.19 -21.15
C TRP A 38 1.75 -18.92 -22.66
N PRO A 39 1.31 -17.74 -23.13
CA PRO A 39 1.15 -17.47 -24.56
C PRO A 39 2.41 -16.87 -25.21
N LEU A 40 3.45 -16.57 -24.43
CA LEU A 40 4.69 -15.98 -24.92
C LEU A 40 5.74 -17.07 -25.18
N PRO A 41 6.69 -16.86 -26.12
CA PRO A 41 7.76 -17.80 -26.38
C PRO A 41 8.55 -18.13 -25.11
N GLY A 42 9.10 -19.34 -25.08
CA GLY A 42 9.95 -19.79 -23.99
C GLY A 42 11.08 -18.79 -23.73
N ILE A 43 11.41 -18.58 -22.46
CA ILE A 43 12.46 -17.65 -22.07
C ILE A 43 13.80 -18.16 -22.63
N GLU A 44 14.31 -17.50 -23.67
CA GLU A 44 15.57 -17.87 -24.33
C GLU A 44 16.78 -17.73 -23.40
N VAL A 45 16.67 -16.85 -22.42
CA VAL A 45 17.65 -16.68 -21.34
C VAL A 45 17.48 -17.80 -20.34
N LYS A 46 18.27 -18.87 -20.49
CA LYS A 46 18.42 -19.91 -19.47
C LYS A 46 18.89 -19.25 -18.18
N VAL A 47 18.03 -19.22 -17.16
CA VAL A 47 18.42 -18.76 -15.83
C VAL A 47 19.50 -19.72 -15.33
N PRO A 48 20.73 -19.25 -15.01
CA PRO A 48 21.76 -20.14 -14.52
C PRO A 48 21.30 -20.77 -13.21
N ALA A 49 21.53 -22.08 -13.05
CA ALA A 49 21.13 -22.87 -11.88
C ALA A 49 21.61 -22.27 -10.54
N SER A 50 22.63 -21.40 -10.57
CA SER A 50 23.16 -20.69 -9.41
C SER A 50 22.26 -19.56 -8.87
N ARG A 51 21.14 -19.22 -9.52
CA ARG A 51 20.22 -18.19 -9.03
C ARG A 51 19.41 -18.61 -7.80
N GLU A 52 19.50 -19.88 -7.39
CA GLU A 52 19.06 -20.35 -6.06
C GLU A 52 19.67 -19.54 -4.90
N LYS A 53 20.76 -18.79 -5.14
CA LYS A 53 21.47 -17.98 -4.12
C LYS A 53 21.14 -16.47 -4.14
N PHE A 54 20.44 -15.94 -5.14
CA PHE A 54 20.10 -14.52 -5.18
C PHE A 54 18.76 -14.24 -4.49
N GLY A 55 18.76 -14.38 -3.17
CA GLY A 55 17.61 -14.10 -2.30
C GLY A 55 16.50 -15.12 -2.50
N GLN A 56 16.08 -15.79 -1.43
CA GLN A 56 14.78 -16.46 -1.48
C GLN A 56 13.74 -15.36 -1.73
N ASP A 57 13.26 -15.24 -2.97
CA ASP A 57 12.06 -14.47 -3.25
C ASP A 57 11.00 -14.98 -2.27
N SER A 58 10.62 -14.16 -1.29
CA SER A 58 9.66 -14.56 -0.27
C SER A 58 8.29 -14.61 -0.93
N PHE A 59 7.89 -15.80 -1.35
CA PHE A 59 6.57 -16.02 -1.92
C PHE A 59 5.53 -16.25 -0.81
N PRO A 60 4.30 -15.75 -1.00
CA PRO A 60 3.87 -14.87 -2.08
C PRO A 60 4.45 -13.45 -1.96
N ASN A 61 4.79 -12.85 -3.10
CA ASN A 61 5.25 -11.46 -3.19
C ASN A 61 4.04 -10.51 -3.06
N ARG A 62 3.59 -10.37 -1.81
CA ARG A 62 2.39 -9.61 -1.43
C ARG A 62 2.49 -8.14 -1.78
N GLU A 63 3.69 -7.56 -1.71
CA GLU A 63 3.92 -6.16 -2.05
C GLU A 63 3.56 -5.88 -3.51
N MET A 64 4.13 -6.65 -4.43
CA MET A 64 3.82 -6.53 -5.86
C MET A 64 2.35 -6.87 -6.16
N LEU A 65 1.76 -7.84 -5.47
CA LEU A 65 0.34 -8.19 -5.64
C LEU A 65 -0.59 -7.03 -5.26
N ILE A 66 -0.28 -6.28 -4.18
CA ILE A 66 -1.03 -5.09 -3.77
C ILE A 66 -0.89 -3.98 -4.83
N GLU A 67 0.32 -3.72 -5.31
CA GLU A 67 0.57 -2.71 -6.35
C GLU A 67 -0.20 -3.02 -7.64
N ILE A 68 -0.19 -4.29 -8.08
CA ILE A 68 -0.97 -4.74 -9.23
C ILE A 68 -2.48 -4.54 -8.98
N ALA A 69 -2.98 -4.90 -7.79
CA ALA A 69 -4.38 -4.71 -7.45
C ALA A 69 -4.79 -3.22 -7.46
N ILE A 70 -3.95 -2.33 -6.96
CA ILE A 70 -4.14 -0.87 -7.03
C ILE A 70 -4.18 -0.39 -8.49
N LEU A 71 -3.21 -0.81 -9.32
CA LEU A 71 -3.12 -0.43 -10.74
C LEU A 71 -4.32 -0.92 -11.55
N GLU A 72 -4.88 -2.06 -11.18
CA GLU A 72 -6.07 -2.65 -11.80
C GLU A 72 -7.38 -2.17 -11.15
N GLN A 73 -7.31 -1.23 -10.21
CA GLN A 73 -8.46 -0.68 -9.47
C GLN A 73 -9.28 -1.74 -8.71
N ARG A 74 -8.65 -2.88 -8.39
CA ARG A 74 -9.23 -3.94 -7.56
C ARG A 74 -8.99 -3.63 -6.09
N TYR A 75 -9.66 -2.60 -5.59
CA TYR A 75 -9.42 -2.07 -4.25
C TYR A 75 -9.73 -3.06 -3.13
N ASP A 76 -10.79 -3.86 -3.27
CA ASP A 76 -11.14 -4.91 -2.30
C ASP A 76 -10.01 -5.94 -2.17
N ASP A 77 -9.47 -6.40 -3.31
CA ASP A 77 -8.34 -7.32 -3.36
C ASP A 77 -7.09 -6.71 -2.71
N ALA A 78 -6.82 -5.43 -3.01
CA ALA A 78 -5.68 -4.71 -2.44
C ALA A 78 -5.78 -4.61 -0.91
N VAL A 79 -6.98 -4.33 -0.38
CA VAL A 79 -7.25 -4.29 1.06
C VAL A 79 -7.08 -5.67 1.71
N ALA A 80 -7.61 -6.73 1.10
CA ALA A 80 -7.48 -8.09 1.62
C ALA A 80 -6.01 -8.54 1.66
N LEU A 81 -5.26 -8.32 0.57
CA LEU A 81 -3.83 -8.63 0.49
C LEU A 81 -3.02 -7.85 1.53
N PHE A 82 -3.37 -6.58 1.76
CA PHE A 82 -2.73 -5.75 2.77
C PHE A 82 -2.97 -6.23 4.20
N GLN A 83 -4.21 -6.63 4.52
CA GLN A 83 -4.54 -7.20 5.82
C GLN A 83 -3.73 -8.47 6.09
N GLU A 84 -3.62 -9.36 5.10
CA GLU A 84 -2.78 -10.56 5.20
C GLU A 84 -1.30 -10.22 5.37
N LEU A 85 -0.80 -9.25 4.60
CA LEU A 85 0.58 -8.82 4.68
C LEU A 85 0.92 -8.25 6.07
N ASN A 86 0.03 -7.44 6.66
CA ASN A 86 0.24 -6.85 7.98
C ASN A 86 0.27 -7.87 9.13
N LYS A 87 -0.27 -9.09 8.93
CA LYS A 87 -0.14 -10.17 9.93
C LYS A 87 1.30 -10.70 10.04
N THR A 88 2.04 -10.70 8.92
CA THR A 88 3.35 -11.36 8.84
C THR A 88 4.52 -10.40 8.75
N ARG A 89 4.32 -9.19 8.21
CA ARG A 89 5.41 -8.23 8.01
C ARG A 89 5.57 -7.24 9.16
N ARG A 90 6.77 -6.67 9.25
CA ARG A 90 6.96 -5.35 9.84
C ARG A 90 6.64 -4.30 8.75
N TRP A 91 5.77 -3.35 9.10
CA TRP A 91 5.23 -2.24 8.30
C TRP A 91 6.17 -1.64 7.23
N SER A 92 5.68 -1.44 5.99
CA SER A 92 6.39 -0.76 4.89
C SER A 92 5.68 0.53 4.49
N TRP A 93 6.32 1.68 4.78
CA TRP A 93 5.74 3.01 4.57
C TRP A 93 5.26 3.26 3.14
N SER A 94 6.01 2.80 2.12
CA SER A 94 5.69 3.09 0.71
C SER A 94 4.37 2.47 0.29
N ILE A 95 4.13 1.21 0.68
CA ILE A 95 2.90 0.49 0.30
C ILE A 95 1.72 0.97 1.13
N ASP A 96 1.95 1.25 2.42
CA ASP A 96 0.93 1.82 3.30
C ASP A 96 0.39 3.13 2.70
N GLU A 97 1.28 4.05 2.30
CA GLU A 97 0.91 5.35 1.71
C GLU A 97 0.21 5.21 0.36
N GLN A 98 0.76 4.39 -0.55
CA GLN A 98 0.17 4.17 -1.88
C GLN A 98 -1.23 3.57 -1.77
N LEU A 99 -1.40 2.54 -0.94
CA LEU A 99 -2.69 1.90 -0.74
C LEU A 99 -3.71 2.85 -0.14
N ALA A 100 -3.37 3.54 0.95
CA ALA A 100 -4.28 4.46 1.62
C ALA A 100 -4.75 5.57 0.68
N THR A 101 -3.85 6.10 -0.15
CA THR A 101 -4.19 7.11 -1.16
C THR A 101 -5.13 6.55 -2.23
N ALA A 102 -4.88 5.33 -2.71
CA ALA A 102 -5.70 4.71 -3.75
C ALA A 102 -7.12 4.37 -3.27
N ILE A 103 -7.27 3.94 -2.02
CA ILE A 103 -8.55 3.47 -1.47
C ILE A 103 -9.32 4.54 -0.68
N ALA A 104 -8.79 5.76 -0.53
CA ALA A 104 -9.40 6.79 0.31
C ALA A 104 -10.88 7.08 -0.02
N ALA A 105 -11.27 7.00 -1.29
CA ALA A 105 -12.64 7.22 -1.74
C ALA A 105 -13.54 5.99 -1.55
N SER A 106 -13.02 4.78 -1.81
CA SER A 106 -13.81 3.54 -1.77
C SER A 106 -13.86 2.89 -0.38
N HIS A 107 -12.78 3.00 0.38
CA HIS A 107 -12.58 2.42 1.71
C HIS A 107 -12.01 3.47 2.68
N PRO A 108 -12.78 4.54 2.97
CA PRO A 108 -12.28 5.66 3.76
C PRO A 108 -11.79 5.24 5.14
N ASP A 109 -12.45 4.28 5.80
CA ASP A 109 -12.07 3.83 7.15
C ASP A 109 -10.73 3.09 7.16
N VAL A 110 -10.48 2.29 6.12
CA VAL A 110 -9.21 1.57 5.97
C VAL A 110 -8.08 2.56 5.69
N ALA A 111 -8.29 3.51 4.79
CA ALA A 111 -7.31 4.56 4.50
C ALA A 111 -6.98 5.42 5.74
N LEU A 112 -8.01 5.84 6.48
CA LEU A 112 -7.86 6.58 7.74
C LEU A 112 -7.06 5.79 8.77
N GLY A 113 -7.32 4.48 8.91
CA GLY A 113 -6.57 3.60 9.81
C GLY A 113 -5.09 3.49 9.44
N ILE A 114 -4.78 3.39 8.15
CA ILE A 114 -3.40 3.32 7.66
C ILE A 114 -2.66 4.64 7.95
N TRP A 115 -3.24 5.78 7.55
CA TRP A 115 -2.62 7.09 7.79
C TRP A 115 -2.48 7.40 9.29
N LYS A 116 -3.44 6.99 10.13
CA LYS A 116 -3.33 7.11 11.58
C LYS A 116 -2.11 6.35 12.11
N SER A 117 -1.92 5.09 11.71
CA SER A 117 -0.78 4.29 12.15
C SER A 117 0.57 4.90 11.73
N ILE A 118 0.64 5.39 10.49
CA ILE A 118 1.80 6.13 9.96
C ILE A 118 2.07 7.37 10.83
N ALA A 119 1.06 8.21 11.08
CA ALA A 119 1.18 9.42 11.89
C ALA A 119 1.61 9.10 13.33
N ASP A 120 1.00 8.12 13.99
CA ASP A 120 1.34 7.70 15.35
C ASP A 120 2.81 7.24 15.43
N ARG A 121 3.29 6.51 14.42
CA ARG A 121 4.69 6.06 14.34
C ARG A 121 5.66 7.23 14.14
N LEU A 122 5.32 8.22 13.32
CA LEU A 122 6.11 9.44 13.13
C LEU A 122 6.17 10.28 14.42
N ILE A 123 5.04 10.43 15.11
CA ILE A 123 4.96 11.13 16.40
C ILE A 123 5.84 10.45 17.46
N ARG A 124 5.86 9.12 17.48
CA ARG A 124 6.74 8.35 18.38
C ARG A 124 8.23 8.57 18.15
N GLN A 125 8.68 9.06 16.98
CA GLN A 125 10.10 9.32 16.73
C GLN A 125 10.65 10.55 17.46
N VAL A 126 9.79 11.41 18.03
CA VAL A 126 10.15 12.60 18.82
C VAL A 126 11.15 13.55 18.12
N LYS A 127 11.07 13.63 16.78
CA LYS A 127 11.91 14.51 15.96
C LYS A 127 11.03 15.59 15.32
N PRO A 128 11.45 16.88 15.29
CA PRO A 128 10.67 17.94 14.67
C PRO A 128 10.26 17.65 13.22
N LYS A 129 11.18 17.08 12.42
CA LYS A 129 10.90 16.67 11.03
C LYS A 129 9.81 15.59 10.97
N ALA A 130 9.80 14.65 11.91
CA ALA A 130 8.79 13.58 11.95
C ALA A 130 7.39 14.14 12.28
N TYR A 131 7.27 15.18 13.11
CA TYR A 131 5.99 15.83 13.34
C TYR A 131 5.44 16.53 12.09
N GLN A 132 6.31 17.15 11.29
CA GLN A 132 5.92 17.76 10.01
C GLN A 132 5.45 16.70 9.00
N GLU A 133 6.14 15.57 8.93
CA GLU A 133 5.68 14.44 8.11
C GLU A 133 4.34 13.88 8.62
N ALA A 134 4.17 13.74 9.94
CA ALA A 134 2.89 13.30 10.52
C ALA A 134 1.74 14.24 10.13
N ALA A 135 2.00 15.55 10.10
CA ALA A 135 1.03 16.56 9.68
C ALA A 135 0.55 16.39 8.23
N ARG A 136 1.39 15.85 7.33
CA ARG A 136 0.98 15.54 5.95
C ARG A 136 -0.12 14.48 5.93
N TYR A 137 0.09 13.38 6.66
CA TYR A 137 -0.91 12.31 6.77
C TYR A 137 -2.18 12.76 7.50
N LEU A 138 -2.05 13.57 8.55
CA LEU A 138 -3.19 14.16 9.24
C LEU A 138 -4.02 15.07 8.32
N ARG A 139 -3.40 15.80 7.38
CA ARG A 139 -4.15 16.56 6.36
C ARG A 139 -4.93 15.66 5.39
N HIS A 140 -4.35 14.54 4.97
CA HIS A 140 -5.08 13.55 4.17
C HIS A 140 -6.29 12.99 4.93
N MET A 141 -6.12 12.68 6.22
CA MET A 141 -7.21 12.23 7.07
C MET A 141 -8.31 13.28 7.18
N ARG A 142 -7.96 14.55 7.45
CA ARG A 142 -8.92 15.65 7.53
C ARG A 142 -9.78 15.75 6.27
N ARG A 143 -9.14 15.66 5.10
CA ARG A 143 -9.83 15.70 3.81
C ARG A 143 -10.87 14.58 3.72
N VAL A 144 -10.49 13.34 4.03
CA VAL A 144 -11.43 12.19 3.98
C VAL A 144 -12.54 12.31 5.02
N TYR A 145 -12.25 12.78 6.23
CA TYR A 145 -13.29 13.10 7.22
C TYR A 145 -14.25 14.18 6.71
N GLY A 146 -13.76 15.20 6.01
CA GLY A 146 -14.59 16.23 5.38
C GLY A 146 -15.48 15.67 4.25
N GLU A 147 -14.88 14.93 3.32
CA GLU A 147 -15.57 14.31 2.18
C GLU A 147 -16.64 13.29 2.63
N THR A 148 -16.44 12.65 3.78
CA THR A 148 -17.40 11.71 4.37
C THR A 148 -18.38 12.34 5.37
N GLY A 149 -18.35 13.67 5.57
CA GLY A 149 -19.25 14.38 6.49
C GLY A 149 -18.97 14.14 7.98
N ARG A 150 -17.79 13.62 8.33
CA ARG A 150 -17.37 13.19 9.67
C ARG A 150 -16.37 14.15 10.33
N LEU A 151 -16.55 15.45 10.14
CA LEU A 151 -15.67 16.47 10.75
C LEU A 151 -15.70 16.45 12.29
N ALA A 152 -16.78 15.97 12.90
CA ALA A 152 -16.85 15.77 14.34
C ALA A 152 -15.80 14.75 14.83
N ASP A 153 -15.65 13.64 14.12
CA ASP A 153 -14.66 12.59 14.42
C ASP A 153 -13.24 13.11 14.22
N TRP A 154 -13.00 13.92 13.18
CA TRP A 154 -11.73 14.62 13.00
C TRP A 154 -11.38 15.51 14.18
N ASN A 155 -12.33 16.32 14.67
CA ASN A 155 -12.11 17.19 15.81
C ASN A 155 -11.81 16.38 17.09
N ALA A 156 -12.56 15.30 17.31
CA ALA A 156 -12.31 14.39 18.44
C ALA A 156 -10.90 13.78 18.37
N LEU A 157 -10.45 13.37 17.18
CA LEU A 157 -9.09 12.85 16.97
C LEU A 157 -8.01 13.90 17.28
N ILE A 158 -8.16 15.14 16.84
CA ILE A 158 -7.20 16.20 17.14
C ILE A 158 -7.15 16.51 18.64
N VAL A 159 -8.31 16.55 19.31
CA VAL A 159 -8.39 16.74 20.76
C VAL A 159 -7.69 15.59 21.48
N SER A 160 -7.91 14.34 21.08
CA SER A 160 -7.26 13.19 21.72
C SER A 160 -5.73 13.24 21.54
N LEU A 161 -5.24 13.56 20.33
CA LEU A 161 -3.81 13.69 20.06
C LEU A 161 -3.15 14.82 20.88
N ARG A 162 -3.84 15.96 21.05
CA ARG A 162 -3.34 17.04 21.91
C ARG A 162 -3.24 16.62 23.37
N LEU A 163 -4.25 15.93 23.89
CA LEU A 163 -4.28 15.47 25.28
C LEU A 163 -3.20 14.42 25.55
N GLU A 164 -3.06 13.43 24.67
CA GLU A 164 -2.06 12.37 24.78
C GLU A 164 -0.63 12.90 24.69
N HIS A 165 -0.41 13.94 23.86
CA HIS A 165 0.92 14.46 23.59
C HIS A 165 1.16 15.89 24.09
N LYS A 166 0.43 16.33 25.13
CA LYS A 166 0.53 17.69 25.70
C LYS A 166 1.95 18.14 26.07
N ALA A 167 2.84 17.21 26.42
CA ALA A 167 4.24 17.50 26.75
C ALA A 167 5.11 17.81 25.51
N LYS A 168 4.68 17.40 24.31
CA LYS A 168 5.41 17.56 23.05
C LYS A 168 5.04 18.90 22.39
N ARG A 169 5.53 20.02 22.93
CA ARG A 169 5.18 21.40 22.47
C ARG A 169 5.20 21.58 20.95
N ARG A 170 6.25 21.11 20.28
CA ARG A 170 6.38 21.19 18.81
C ARG A 170 5.31 20.40 18.04
N LEU A 171 4.84 19.28 18.59
CA LEU A 171 3.73 18.54 18.00
C LEU A 171 2.42 19.29 18.22
N VAL A 172 2.19 19.83 19.43
CA VAL A 172 0.99 20.64 19.72
C VAL A 172 0.90 21.84 18.77
N GLU A 173 2.00 22.57 18.54
CA GLU A 173 2.08 23.66 17.54
C GLU A 173 1.65 23.20 16.13
N VAL A 174 2.10 22.02 15.71
CA VAL A 174 1.74 21.44 14.41
C VAL A 174 0.24 21.09 14.36
N LEU A 175 -0.30 20.46 15.40
CA LEU A 175 -1.72 20.13 15.50
C LEU A 175 -2.59 21.40 15.50
N ASP A 176 -2.14 22.47 16.15
CA ASP A 176 -2.82 23.77 16.16
C ASP A 176 -2.86 24.42 14.78
N GLY A 177 -1.79 24.27 14.00
CA GLY A 177 -1.77 24.68 12.59
C GLY A 177 -2.80 23.94 11.73
N LEU A 178 -3.06 22.66 12.01
CA LEU A 178 -4.02 21.85 11.25
C LEU A 178 -5.47 22.25 11.47
N VAL A 179 -5.82 22.74 12.66
CA VAL A 179 -7.16 23.27 12.95
C VAL A 179 -7.35 24.62 12.25
N LYS A 180 -6.39 25.55 12.42
CA LYS A 180 -6.47 26.90 11.83
C LYS A 180 -6.50 26.89 10.30
N ALA A 181 -5.72 26.01 9.66
CA ALA A 181 -5.73 25.87 8.21
C ALA A 181 -7.03 25.27 7.67
N GLY A 182 -7.94 24.86 8.56
CA GLY A 182 -9.20 24.25 8.23
C GLY A 182 -10.44 25.12 8.38
N ASP A 183 -10.30 26.27 9.03
CA ASP A 183 -11.37 27.23 9.27
C ASP A 183 -11.41 28.34 8.18
N LEU A 184 -10.66 28.16 7.08
CA LEU A 184 -10.64 28.99 5.87
C LEU A 184 -11.09 28.16 4.66
#